data_AF-A0A7R9MUE1-F1
#
_entry.id   AF-A0A7R9MUE1-F1
#
_cell.length_a   1.000
_cell.length_b   1.000
_cell.length_c   1.000
_cell.angle_alpha   90.00
_cell.angle_beta   90.00
_cell.angle_gamma   90.00
#
_symmetry.space_group_name_H-M   'P 1'
#
loop_
_entity.id
_entity.type
_entity.pdbx_description
1 polymer ?
#
loop_
_entity_poly.entity_id
_entity_poly.type
_entity_poly.pdbx_seq_one_letter_code
_entity_poly.pdbx_strand_id
1 'polypeptide(L)'
;EITGDAVFDFTGTDEEVYGNCNAPTAVTLSAIIYSLRCLVGHDIPLNQGCLTPIQVIIPDNSILSPSEEAAVVGGNVLTSQRVTDVILKAFGVCAASQGCMNNVTFGDERIGYYETIAGGSGATATCNGRSGVHTHMTNTRITDIEILEKRYPIIVQKFTLNPGSGGKGRFNGGNGVIRELM
;
A
#
# COMPACT_ATOMS: atom_id res chain seq x y z
N GLU A 1 -23.19 -24.83 5.26
CA GLU A 1 -22.22 -24.95 4.16
C GLU A 1 -21.42 -23.66 4.04
N ILE A 2 -20.14 -23.74 3.72
CA ILE A 2 -19.34 -22.56 3.37
C ILE A 2 -19.53 -22.37 1.87
N THR A 3 -20.29 -21.34 1.47
CA THR A 3 -20.66 -21.11 0.05
C THR A 3 -19.54 -20.48 -0.77
N GLY A 4 -18.49 -19.96 -0.11
CA GLY A 4 -17.37 -19.28 -0.75
C GLY A 4 -17.62 -17.79 -1.02
N ASP A 5 -18.78 -17.28 -0.62
CA ASP A 5 -19.15 -15.88 -0.81
C ASP A 5 -18.66 -15.00 0.35
N ALA A 6 -18.41 -13.73 0.07
CA ALA A 6 -18.08 -12.74 1.09
C ALA A 6 -18.65 -11.36 0.74
N VAL A 7 -18.98 -10.58 1.78
CA VAL A 7 -19.42 -9.19 1.66
C VAL A 7 -18.33 -8.28 2.21
N PHE A 8 -17.85 -7.37 1.37
CA PHE A 8 -16.96 -6.28 1.77
C PHE A 8 -17.81 -5.01 1.84
N ASP A 9 -18.20 -4.64 3.07
CA ASP A 9 -19.05 -3.47 3.32
C ASP A 9 -18.22 -2.28 3.81
N PHE A 10 -18.14 -1.25 2.96
CA PHE A 10 -17.49 0.02 3.25
C PHE A 10 -18.49 1.13 3.62
N THR A 11 -19.72 0.78 3.98
CA THR A 11 -20.70 1.74 4.49
C THR A 11 -20.14 2.50 5.69
N GLY A 12 -20.34 3.83 5.70
CA GLY A 12 -19.77 4.73 6.72
C GLY A 12 -18.37 5.24 6.38
N THR A 13 -17.80 4.87 5.23
CA THR A 13 -16.64 5.56 4.66
C THR A 13 -16.99 7.03 4.38
N ASP A 14 -16.09 7.94 4.78
CA ASP A 14 -16.28 9.38 4.59
C ASP A 14 -16.39 9.79 3.11
N GLU A 15 -16.97 10.97 2.91
CA GLU A 15 -17.07 11.63 1.61
C GLU A 15 -15.70 11.82 0.95
N GLU A 16 -15.71 12.02 -0.37
CA GLU A 16 -14.52 12.41 -1.11
C GLU A 16 -13.87 13.68 -0.54
N VAL A 17 -12.55 13.78 -0.67
CA VAL A 17 -11.77 14.85 -0.05
C VAL A 17 -11.29 15.86 -1.08
N TYR A 18 -11.21 17.13 -0.68
CA TYR A 18 -10.53 18.18 -1.44
C TYR A 18 -9.01 18.01 -1.37
N GLY A 19 -8.53 17.00 -2.10
CA GLY A 19 -7.15 16.54 -2.12
C GLY A 19 -7.02 15.41 -3.13
N ASN A 20 -5.85 14.77 -3.18
CA ASN A 20 -5.59 13.74 -4.17
C ASN A 20 -5.71 12.30 -3.64
N CYS A 21 -6.08 12.10 -2.37
CA CYS A 21 -6.18 10.78 -1.76
C CYS A 21 -7.46 10.01 -2.12
N ASN A 22 -8.31 10.56 -2.99
CA ASN A 22 -9.48 9.85 -3.48
C ASN A 22 -9.08 8.63 -4.31
N ALA A 23 -9.73 7.50 -4.09
CA ALA A 23 -9.43 6.24 -4.74
C ALA A 23 -10.65 5.80 -5.58
N PRO A 24 -10.53 5.74 -6.91
CA PRO A 24 -11.56 5.15 -7.76
C PRO A 24 -11.92 3.75 -7.29
N THR A 25 -13.16 3.32 -7.48
CA THR A 25 -13.68 2.01 -7.06
C THR A 25 -12.76 0.85 -7.47
N ALA A 26 -12.16 0.94 -8.65
CA ALA A 26 -11.20 -0.06 -9.16
C ALA A 26 -9.98 -0.28 -8.24
N VAL A 27 -9.51 0.76 -7.54
CA VAL A 27 -8.41 0.67 -6.57
C VAL A 27 -8.84 -0.15 -5.35
N THR A 28 -10.05 0.10 -4.82
CA THR A 28 -10.62 -0.68 -3.71
C THR A 28 -10.78 -2.15 -4.10
N LEU A 29 -11.33 -2.42 -5.29
CA LEU A 29 -11.45 -3.79 -5.81
C LEU A 29 -10.09 -4.48 -5.95
N SER A 30 -9.06 -3.76 -6.41
CA SER A 30 -7.69 -4.29 -6.52
C SER A 30 -7.10 -4.67 -5.16
N ALA A 31 -7.32 -3.85 -4.13
CA ALA A 31 -6.89 -4.15 -2.77
C ALA A 31 -7.61 -5.39 -2.19
N ILE A 32 -8.90 -5.58 -2.50
CA ILE A 32 -9.66 -6.79 -2.15
C ILE A 32 -9.06 -8.02 -2.84
N ILE A 33 -8.87 -7.98 -4.16
CA ILE A 33 -8.27 -9.09 -4.92
C ILE A 33 -6.90 -9.46 -4.36
N TYR A 34 -6.03 -8.47 -4.14
CA TYR A 34 -4.71 -8.68 -3.57
C TYR A 34 -4.80 -9.38 -2.20
N SER A 35 -5.65 -8.87 -1.31
CA SER A 35 -5.79 -9.39 0.05
C SER A 35 -6.32 -10.83 0.03
N LEU A 36 -7.36 -11.10 -0.75
CA LEU A 36 -7.89 -12.46 -0.94
C LEU A 36 -6.80 -13.39 -1.50
N ARG A 37 -6.05 -12.95 -2.51
CA ARG A 37 -4.96 -13.74 -3.10
C ARG A 37 -3.90 -14.14 -2.07
N CYS A 38 -3.55 -13.25 -1.15
CA CYS A 38 -2.62 -13.53 -0.06
C CYS A 38 -3.14 -14.59 0.93
N LEU A 39 -4.47 -14.75 1.04
CA LEU A 39 -5.11 -15.61 2.05
C LEU A 39 -5.58 -16.95 1.51
N VAL A 40 -5.91 -17.00 0.22
CA VAL A 40 -6.49 -18.17 -0.46
C VAL A 40 -5.58 -19.40 -0.39
N GLY A 41 -4.25 -19.23 -0.27
CA GLY A 41 -3.31 -20.32 0.06
C GLY A 41 -3.13 -21.39 -1.03
N HIS A 42 -3.72 -21.19 -2.21
CA HIS A 42 -3.56 -22.03 -3.40
C HIS A 42 -3.40 -21.14 -4.64
N ASP A 43 -2.86 -21.67 -5.73
CA ASP A 43 -2.69 -20.91 -6.96
C ASP A 43 -4.03 -20.66 -7.66
N ILE A 44 -4.47 -19.40 -7.66
CA ILE A 44 -5.61 -18.90 -8.43
C ILE A 44 -5.13 -17.91 -9.49
N PRO A 45 -5.65 -17.98 -10.72
CA PRO A 45 -5.37 -16.99 -11.75
C PRO A 45 -5.80 -15.59 -11.29
N LEU A 46 -4.94 -14.58 -11.50
CA LEU A 46 -5.27 -13.20 -11.18
C LEU A 46 -6.21 -12.62 -12.25
N ASN A 47 -7.52 -12.76 -12.06
CA ASN A 47 -8.53 -12.20 -12.96
C ASN A 47 -9.84 -11.85 -12.22
N GLN A 48 -10.76 -11.18 -12.92
CA GLN A 48 -12.05 -10.73 -12.40
C GLN A 48 -12.93 -11.87 -11.84
N GLY A 49 -12.70 -13.12 -12.26
CA GLY A 49 -13.42 -14.28 -11.73
C GLY A 49 -13.24 -14.48 -10.22
N CYS A 50 -12.15 -13.97 -9.64
CA CYS A 50 -11.94 -13.98 -8.19
C CYS A 50 -12.95 -13.12 -7.42
N LEU A 51 -13.59 -12.15 -8.10
CA LEU A 51 -14.60 -11.27 -7.51
C LEU A 51 -16.03 -11.73 -7.78
N THR A 52 -16.26 -12.73 -8.62
CA THR A 52 -17.62 -13.24 -8.90
C THR A 52 -18.41 -13.62 -7.64
N PRO A 53 -17.82 -14.28 -6.60
CA PRO A 53 -18.53 -14.59 -5.37
C PRO A 53 -18.47 -13.45 -4.31
N ILE A 54 -17.86 -12.30 -4.65
CA ILE A 54 -17.60 -11.22 -3.71
C ILE A 54 -18.56 -10.06 -3.96
N GLN A 55 -19.41 -9.78 -2.98
CA GLN A 55 -20.23 -8.57 -2.97
C GLN A 55 -19.42 -7.43 -2.36
N VAL A 56 -19.35 -6.29 -3.04
CA VAL A 56 -18.65 -5.09 -2.56
C VAL A 56 -19.64 -3.94 -2.47
N ILE A 57 -19.77 -3.34 -1.29
CA ILE A 57 -20.68 -2.22 -1.01
C ILE A 57 -19.79 -1.00 -0.71
N ILE A 58 -19.86 0.01 -1.56
CA ILE A 58 -19.11 1.27 -1.39
C ILE A 58 -20.10 2.42 -1.55
N PRO A 59 -20.19 3.37 -0.60
CA PRO A 59 -21.03 4.55 -0.76
C PRO A 59 -20.57 5.42 -1.93
N ASP A 60 -21.53 5.90 -2.73
CA ASP A 60 -21.27 6.88 -3.79
C ASP A 60 -20.74 8.20 -3.20
N ASN A 61 -19.89 8.90 -3.96
CA ASN A 61 -19.23 10.16 -3.56
C ASN A 61 -18.39 10.04 -2.28
N SER A 62 -17.92 8.83 -1.95
CA SER A 62 -16.98 8.60 -0.86
C SER A 62 -15.53 8.66 -1.33
N ILE A 63 -14.58 8.71 -0.41
CA ILE A 63 -13.14 8.62 -0.74
C ILE A 63 -12.78 7.33 -1.51
N LEU A 64 -13.63 6.28 -1.50
CA LEU A 64 -13.43 5.01 -2.21
C LEU A 64 -14.30 4.86 -3.47
N SER A 65 -15.18 5.83 -3.74
CA SER A 65 -15.97 5.96 -4.97
C SER A 65 -16.23 7.45 -5.26
N PRO A 66 -15.17 8.21 -5.57
CA PRO A 66 -15.26 9.65 -5.75
C PRO A 66 -15.92 10.01 -7.09
N SER A 67 -16.31 11.28 -7.21
CA SER A 67 -16.76 11.92 -8.43
C SER A 67 -15.65 12.02 -9.48
N GLU A 68 -16.03 12.25 -10.73
CA GLU A 68 -15.08 12.39 -11.85
C GLU A 68 -14.18 13.63 -11.74
N GLU A 69 -14.59 14.62 -10.96
CA GLU A 69 -13.88 15.89 -10.76
C GLU A 69 -12.78 15.78 -9.67
N ALA A 70 -12.85 14.76 -8.83
CA ALA A 70 -11.92 14.57 -7.73
C ALA A 70 -10.52 14.17 -8.20
N ALA A 71 -9.49 14.71 -7.55
CA ALA A 71 -8.12 14.28 -7.81
C ALA A 71 -7.84 12.90 -7.16
N VAL A 72 -7.20 12.00 -7.90
CA VAL A 72 -7.09 10.58 -7.51
C VAL A 72 -5.67 10.00 -7.40
N VAL A 73 -4.62 10.79 -7.69
CA VAL A 73 -3.25 10.24 -7.76
C VAL A 73 -2.79 9.62 -6.43
N GLY A 74 -3.17 10.24 -5.32
CA GLY A 74 -2.92 9.78 -3.95
C GLY A 74 -3.70 8.52 -3.56
N GLY A 75 -4.83 8.25 -4.21
CA GLY A 75 -5.66 7.07 -3.94
C GLY A 75 -4.91 5.77 -4.19
N ASN A 76 -4.13 5.70 -5.27
CA ASN A 76 -3.35 4.51 -5.59
C ASN A 76 -2.14 4.30 -4.66
N VAL A 77 -1.63 5.37 -4.04
CA VAL A 77 -0.37 5.33 -3.28
C VAL A 77 -0.55 5.32 -1.77
N LEU A 78 -1.58 5.96 -1.25
CA LEU A 78 -1.89 6.02 0.18
C LEU A 78 -3.15 5.21 0.52
N THR A 79 -4.27 5.53 -0.13
CA THR A 79 -5.58 4.97 0.25
C THR A 79 -5.66 3.48 -0.01
N SER A 80 -5.14 3.00 -1.15
CA SER A 80 -5.03 1.57 -1.47
C SER A 80 -4.30 0.77 -0.38
N GLN A 81 -3.21 1.32 0.17
CA GLN A 81 -2.46 0.71 1.26
C GLN A 81 -3.29 0.62 2.53
N ARG A 82 -4.05 1.67 2.84
CA ARG A 82 -4.89 1.70 4.04
C ARG A 82 -6.09 0.78 3.93
N VAL A 83 -6.71 0.69 2.75
CA VAL A 83 -7.75 -0.31 2.47
C VAL A 83 -7.19 -1.72 2.67
N THR A 84 -5.99 -2.00 2.17
CA THR A 84 -5.32 -3.30 2.38
C THR A 84 -5.05 -3.58 3.85
N ASP A 85 -4.52 -2.61 4.60
CA ASP A 85 -4.30 -2.74 6.05
C ASP A 85 -5.61 -3.06 6.79
N VAL A 86 -6.71 -2.37 6.44
CA VAL A 86 -8.04 -2.59 7.04
C VAL A 86 -8.56 -3.99 6.76
N ILE A 87 -8.46 -4.45 5.51
CA ILE A 87 -8.89 -5.79 5.11
C ILE A 87 -8.08 -6.85 5.86
N LEU A 88 -6.74 -6.79 5.80
CA LEU A 88 -5.89 -7.78 6.46
C LEU A 88 -6.06 -7.78 7.99
N LYS A 89 -6.34 -6.62 8.58
CA LYS A 89 -6.70 -6.50 9.99
C LYS A 89 -8.05 -7.15 10.30
N ALA A 90 -9.06 -6.97 9.46
CA ALA A 90 -10.37 -7.60 9.63
C ALA A 90 -10.27 -9.14 9.61
N PHE A 91 -9.36 -9.69 8.79
CA PHE A 91 -9.05 -11.12 8.77
C PHE A 91 -8.06 -11.57 9.86
N GLY A 92 -7.52 -10.66 10.68
CA GLY A 92 -6.58 -10.99 11.77
C GLY A 92 -5.22 -11.53 11.29
N VAL A 93 -4.79 -11.16 10.07
CA VAL A 93 -3.66 -11.78 9.37
C VAL A 93 -2.33 -11.23 9.87
N CYS A 94 -2.20 -9.90 9.88
CA CYS A 94 -1.02 -9.18 10.31
C CYS A 94 -1.40 -7.80 10.86
N ALA A 95 -0.49 -7.19 11.61
CA ALA A 95 -0.56 -5.77 11.93
C ALA A 95 -0.40 -4.91 10.66
N ALA A 96 -0.71 -3.62 10.76
CA ALA A 96 -0.51 -2.68 9.65
C ALA A 96 0.98 -2.57 9.29
N SER A 97 1.26 -2.51 8.00
CA SER A 97 2.61 -2.25 7.47
C SER A 97 2.84 -0.75 7.29
N GLN A 98 3.93 -0.37 6.61
CA GLN A 98 4.06 0.98 6.05
C GLN A 98 2.91 1.24 5.08
N GLY A 99 1.86 1.89 5.56
CA GLY A 99 0.67 2.13 4.73
C GLY A 99 0.75 3.40 3.88
N CYS A 100 1.89 3.61 3.24
CA CYS A 100 2.01 4.44 2.05
C CYS A 100 3.04 3.83 1.12
N MET A 101 2.82 3.94 -0.18
CA MET A 101 3.90 3.90 -1.16
C MET A 101 4.67 5.21 -0.97
N ASN A 102 5.76 5.19 -0.19
CA ASN A 102 6.50 6.41 0.14
C ASN A 102 7.25 6.92 -1.09
N ASN A 103 6.58 7.76 -1.88
CA ASN A 103 7.06 8.25 -3.15
C ASN A 103 8.03 9.43 -2.95
N VAL A 104 9.21 9.31 -3.52
CA VAL A 104 10.17 10.40 -3.65
C VAL A 104 10.24 10.78 -5.12
N THR A 105 9.86 12.02 -5.40
CA THR A 105 9.89 12.58 -6.75
C THR A 105 10.59 13.92 -6.74
N PHE A 106 11.48 14.14 -7.71
CA PHE A 106 12.08 15.44 -7.97
C PHE A 106 12.42 15.55 -9.46
N GLY A 107 12.61 16.77 -9.94
CA GLY A 107 12.89 17.02 -11.34
C GLY A 107 12.79 18.49 -11.72
N ASP A 108 13.07 18.75 -12.99
CA ASP A 108 12.93 20.05 -13.65
C ASP A 108 12.33 19.84 -15.07
N GLU A 109 12.49 20.82 -15.96
CA GLU A 109 12.00 20.75 -17.35
C GLU A 109 12.64 19.63 -18.19
N ARG A 110 13.79 19.08 -17.76
CA ARG A 110 14.60 18.13 -18.52
C ARG A 110 14.70 16.76 -17.86
N ILE A 111 14.65 16.70 -16.52
CA ILE A 111 14.80 15.45 -15.77
C ILE A 111 13.60 15.22 -14.84
N GLY A 112 13.16 13.97 -14.77
CA GLY A 112 12.18 13.50 -13.79
C GLY A 112 12.71 12.25 -13.09
N TYR A 113 12.66 12.26 -11.77
CA TYR A 113 12.95 11.11 -10.93
C TYR A 113 11.72 10.72 -10.14
N TYR A 114 11.51 9.41 -10.02
CA TYR A 114 10.48 8.83 -9.19
C TYR A 114 10.98 7.50 -8.62
N GLU A 115 10.98 7.39 -7.29
CA GLU A 115 11.28 6.18 -6.55
C GLU A 115 10.25 5.98 -5.42
N THR A 116 10.04 4.72 -5.03
CA THR A 116 9.35 4.39 -3.79
C THR A 116 10.35 3.93 -2.72
N ILE A 117 10.26 4.48 -1.52
CA ILE A 117 11.13 4.13 -0.41
C ILE A 117 10.48 3.03 0.43
N ALA A 118 11.22 1.94 0.61
CA ALA A 118 10.82 0.82 1.44
C ALA A 118 10.67 1.24 2.91
N GLY A 119 9.98 0.41 3.68
CA GLY A 119 9.76 0.64 5.10
C GLY A 119 9.64 -0.67 5.85
N GLY A 120 8.65 -0.79 6.74
CA GLY A 120 8.48 -1.97 7.58
C GLY A 120 7.20 -2.72 7.28
N SER A 121 7.26 -4.06 7.31
CA SER A 121 6.05 -4.88 7.32
C SER A 121 5.43 -4.95 8.71
N GLY A 122 4.12 -5.15 8.76
CA GLY A 122 3.43 -5.52 9.98
C GLY A 122 3.95 -6.86 10.53
N ALA A 123 3.89 -7.00 11.85
CA ALA A 123 4.13 -8.28 12.52
C ALA A 123 2.93 -9.21 12.32
N THR A 124 3.15 -10.52 12.45
CA THR A 124 2.09 -11.53 12.44
C THR A 124 1.85 -12.05 13.85
N ALA A 125 0.90 -12.98 14.01
CA ALA A 125 0.68 -13.67 15.27
C ALA A 125 1.88 -14.54 15.72
N THR A 126 2.84 -14.82 14.83
CA THR A 126 3.93 -15.78 15.08
C THR A 126 5.34 -15.22 14.86
N CYS A 127 5.48 -14.05 14.22
CA CYS A 127 6.80 -13.47 13.95
C CYS A 127 6.79 -11.94 13.86
N ASN A 128 7.98 -11.35 14.07
CA ASN A 128 8.24 -9.93 13.86
C ASN A 128 8.08 -9.56 12.38
N GLY A 129 7.70 -8.31 12.13
CA GLY A 129 7.68 -7.73 10.80
C GLY A 129 9.09 -7.56 10.23
N ARG A 130 9.21 -7.65 8.91
CA ARG A 130 10.46 -7.46 8.18
C ARG A 130 10.74 -5.97 8.02
N SER A 131 11.98 -5.56 8.34
CA SER A 131 12.44 -4.17 8.16
C SER A 131 13.00 -3.95 6.76
N GLY A 132 12.88 -2.72 6.26
CA GLY A 132 13.44 -2.29 4.97
C GLY A 132 12.87 -2.97 3.73
N VAL A 133 11.57 -3.27 3.72
CA VAL A 133 10.90 -3.92 2.60
C VAL A 133 9.72 -3.09 2.08
N HIS A 134 9.49 -3.17 0.77
CA HIS A 134 8.25 -2.73 0.17
C HIS A 134 7.13 -3.71 0.52
N THR A 135 5.96 -3.18 0.86
CA THR A 135 4.85 -3.98 1.38
C THR A 135 3.59 -3.72 0.58
N HIS A 136 2.77 -4.77 0.45
CA HIS A 136 1.41 -4.68 -0.08
C HIS A 136 1.36 -4.06 -1.48
N MET A 137 0.73 -2.90 -1.63
CA MET A 137 0.52 -2.28 -2.93
C MET A 137 1.84 -1.87 -3.60
N THR A 138 2.96 -1.79 -2.87
CA THR A 138 4.27 -1.47 -3.47
C THR A 138 4.99 -2.70 -4.02
N ASN A 139 5.08 -2.79 -5.36
CA ASN A 139 5.76 -3.88 -6.08
C ASN A 139 6.93 -3.36 -6.95
N THR A 140 7.83 -2.61 -6.33
CA THR A 140 9.03 -2.05 -6.98
C THR A 140 10.27 -2.53 -6.24
N ARG A 141 11.43 -2.49 -6.91
CA ARG A 141 12.73 -2.70 -6.27
C ARG A 141 13.35 -1.37 -5.89
N ILE A 142 14.26 -1.40 -4.91
CA ILE A 142 15.07 -0.23 -4.56
C ILE A 142 15.90 0.21 -5.77
N THR A 143 16.14 1.52 -5.92
CA THR A 143 17.09 2.02 -6.91
C THR A 143 18.49 1.96 -6.34
N ASP A 144 19.40 1.33 -7.08
CA ASP A 144 20.82 1.29 -6.75
C ASP A 144 21.40 2.70 -6.66
N ILE A 145 22.14 2.99 -5.58
CA ILE A 145 22.71 4.31 -5.30
C ILE A 145 23.62 4.75 -6.45
N GLU A 146 24.51 3.86 -6.92
CA GLU A 146 25.43 4.16 -8.01
C GLU A 146 24.70 4.57 -9.31
N ILE A 147 23.55 3.95 -9.59
CA ILE A 147 22.74 4.28 -10.76
C ILE A 147 22.04 5.62 -10.56
N LEU A 148 21.56 5.89 -9.35
CA LEU A 148 20.92 7.14 -8.98
C LEU A 148 21.87 8.32 -9.14
N GLU A 149 23.04 8.27 -8.49
CA GLU A 149 24.05 9.35 -8.51
C GLU A 149 24.69 9.52 -9.89
N LYS A 150 24.77 8.46 -10.70
CA LYS A 150 25.28 8.56 -12.08
C LYS A 150 24.31 9.27 -13.01
N ARG A 151 23.00 9.14 -12.78
CA ARG A 151 21.96 9.64 -13.69
C ARG A 151 21.37 10.98 -13.28
N TYR A 152 21.42 11.29 -11.99
CA TYR A 152 20.77 12.47 -11.41
C TYR A 152 21.78 13.28 -10.61
N PRO A 153 21.64 14.62 -10.57
CA PRO A 153 22.56 15.50 -9.85
C PRO A 153 22.28 15.51 -8.34
N ILE A 154 22.20 14.33 -7.74
CA ILE A 154 21.94 14.13 -6.31
C ILE A 154 22.95 13.15 -5.72
N ILE A 155 23.22 13.29 -4.42
CA ILE A 155 24.09 12.37 -3.68
C ILE A 155 23.30 11.72 -2.54
N VAL A 156 23.41 10.41 -2.40
CA VAL A 156 22.76 9.67 -1.30
C VAL A 156 23.69 9.71 -0.08
N GLN A 157 23.38 10.59 0.87
CA GLN A 157 24.18 10.75 2.09
C GLN A 157 24.02 9.59 3.07
N LYS A 158 22.80 9.03 3.16
CA LYS A 158 22.49 7.94 4.07
C LYS A 158 21.43 7.03 3.45
N PHE A 159 21.64 5.73 3.58
CA PHE A 159 20.62 4.73 3.29
C PHE A 159 20.71 3.59 4.31
N THR A 160 19.85 3.63 5.32
CA THR A 160 19.91 2.72 6.49
C THR A 160 18.51 2.36 6.99
N LEU A 161 18.38 1.29 7.76
CA LEU A 161 17.14 1.08 8.53
C LEU A 161 16.95 2.21 9.54
N ASN A 162 15.70 2.58 9.82
CA ASN A 162 15.32 3.56 10.84
C ASN A 162 15.05 2.85 12.19
N PRO A 163 16.01 2.71 13.11
CA PRO A 163 15.88 1.81 14.25
C PRO A 163 14.82 2.29 15.23
N GLY A 164 13.94 1.40 15.67
CA GLY A 164 12.89 1.70 16.66
C GLY A 164 11.64 2.36 16.07
N SER A 165 11.57 2.54 14.75
CA SER A 165 10.38 3.06 14.06
C SER A 165 9.25 2.04 13.88
N GLY A 166 9.56 0.74 14.01
CA GLY A 166 8.56 -0.32 13.94
C GLY A 166 7.56 -0.27 15.10
N GLY A 167 6.29 -0.56 14.81
CA GLY A 167 5.23 -0.63 15.82
C GLY A 167 5.53 -1.68 16.89
N LYS A 168 5.29 -1.35 18.16
CA LYS A 168 5.55 -2.25 19.29
C LYS A 168 4.37 -3.18 19.55
N GLY A 169 4.65 -4.46 19.80
CA GLY A 169 3.65 -5.48 20.14
C GLY A 169 4.30 -6.72 20.74
N ARG A 170 3.55 -7.83 20.87
CA ARG A 170 4.12 -9.13 21.24
C ARG A 170 5.23 -9.54 20.26
N PHE A 171 4.97 -9.29 18.98
CA PHE A 171 5.96 -9.24 17.92
C PHE A 171 5.99 -7.81 17.39
N ASN A 172 7.20 -7.29 17.17
CA ASN A 172 7.40 -5.92 16.70
C ASN A 172 7.24 -5.86 15.18
N GLY A 173 6.64 -4.78 14.69
CA GLY A 173 6.66 -4.43 13.27
C GLY A 173 8.08 -4.15 12.79
N GLY A 174 8.28 -4.26 11.47
CA GLY A 174 9.54 -3.93 10.84
C GLY A 174 9.87 -2.45 10.98
N ASN A 175 11.15 -2.14 11.12
CA ASN A 175 11.64 -0.78 11.05
C ASN A 175 11.54 -0.25 9.61
N GLY A 176 11.25 1.04 9.48
CA GLY A 176 11.32 1.78 8.24
C GLY A 176 12.76 1.98 7.74
N VAL A 177 12.92 2.87 6.76
CA VAL A 177 14.21 3.20 6.15
C VAL A 177 14.43 4.72 6.22
N ILE A 178 15.68 5.11 6.44
CA ILE A 178 16.17 6.48 6.27
C ILE A 178 16.90 6.52 4.94
N ARG A 179 16.46 7.40 4.03
CA ARG A 179 17.13 7.71 2.77
C ARG A 179 17.29 9.22 2.68
N GLU A 180 18.51 9.69 2.88
CA GLU A 180 18.87 11.12 2.89
C GLU A 180 19.54 11.48 1.56
N LEU A 181 18.95 12.43 0.83
CA LEU A 181 19.42 12.92 -0.47
C LEU A 181 19.97 14.35 -0.30
N MET A 182 21.09 14.67 -0.95
CA MET A 182 21.63 16.02 -1.11
C MET A 182 21.39 16.54 -2.52
#